data_AF-A0A2U3LPB3-F1
#
_entry.id   AF-A0A2U3LPB3-F1
#
_cell.length_a   1.000
_cell.length_b   1.000
_cell.length_c   1.000
_cell.angle_alpha   90.00
_cell.angle_beta   90.00
_cell.angle_gamma   90.00
#
_symmetry.space_group_name_H-M   'P 1'
#
loop_
_entity.id
_entity.type
_entity.pdbx_description
1 polymer ?
#
loop_
_entity_poly.entity_id
_entity_poly.type
_entity_poly.pdbx_seq_one_letter_code
_entity_poly.pdbx_strand_id
1 'polypeptide(L)'
;MLEIVFSDSACGSLKVAQHYGEGEYQDGCIGVIVSHADGSKPTKEEVEAARRKAKEKARLAWESATPLGGNTADIYGFNLVLSIGDISENQPGIKRKQTLEHLYSVFPNDEGHQAAQKMFKRIKKDLKTVQERAAVGESLRIWYSNQPDEMNLQGEWLCAIDNSYGTDLINK
;
A
#
# COMPACT_ATOMS: atom_id res chain seq x y z
N MET A 1 -9.06 -13.46 8.30
CA MET A 1 -9.68 -12.35 7.56
C MET A 1 -8.63 -11.79 6.64
N LEU A 2 -8.95 -11.66 5.36
CA LEU A 2 -8.05 -11.16 4.32
C LEU A 2 -8.11 -9.64 4.28
N GLU A 3 -6.96 -8.99 4.14
CA GLU A 3 -6.83 -7.55 4.14
C GLU A 3 -6.34 -7.08 2.76
N ILE A 4 -7.18 -6.34 2.03
CA ILE A 4 -6.93 -5.95 0.64
C ILE A 4 -6.68 -4.45 0.54
N VAL A 5 -5.57 -4.07 -0.10
CA VAL A 5 -5.22 -2.68 -0.40
C VAL A 5 -4.70 -2.52 -1.84
N PHE A 6 -4.69 -1.31 -2.37
CA PHE A 6 -4.45 -1.06 -3.80
C PHE A 6 -3.18 -0.26 -4.09
N SER A 7 -2.29 -0.19 -3.10
CA SER A 7 -0.98 0.45 -3.21
C SER A 7 0.06 -0.39 -2.46
N ASP A 8 1.27 -0.51 -3.03
CA ASP A 8 2.39 -1.18 -2.36
C ASP A 8 2.76 -0.48 -1.04
N SER A 9 2.66 0.86 -1.02
CA SER A 9 2.92 1.65 0.18
C SER A 9 1.86 1.37 1.26
N ALA A 10 0.58 1.36 0.89
CA ALA A 10 -0.50 1.00 1.82
C ALA A 10 -0.35 -0.43 2.34
N CYS A 11 0.10 -1.37 1.50
CA CYS A 11 0.35 -2.76 1.90
C CYS A 11 1.48 -2.85 2.93
N GLY A 12 2.59 -2.15 2.69
CA GLY A 12 3.69 -2.05 3.64
C GLY A 12 3.26 -1.41 4.97
N SER A 13 2.56 -0.28 4.90
CA SER A 13 2.06 0.42 6.09
C SER A 13 1.08 -0.42 6.89
N LEU A 14 0.16 -1.13 6.24
CA LEU A 14 -0.80 -1.98 6.94
C LEU A 14 -0.13 -3.17 7.61
N LYS A 15 0.93 -3.74 7.01
CA LYS A 15 1.76 -4.79 7.62
C LYS A 15 2.48 -4.28 8.87
N VAL A 16 3.05 -3.08 8.81
CA VAL A 16 3.66 -2.45 9.99
C VAL A 16 2.59 -2.19 11.07
N ALA A 17 1.41 -1.69 10.69
CA ALA A 17 0.32 -1.38 11.60
C ALA A 17 -0.22 -2.60 12.37
N GLN A 18 -0.05 -3.83 11.85
CA GLN A 18 -0.43 -5.05 12.57
C GLN A 18 0.32 -5.21 13.89
N HIS A 19 1.55 -4.70 13.97
CA HIS A 19 2.48 -4.88 15.10
C HIS A 19 3.04 -3.55 15.62
N TYR A 20 2.45 -2.42 15.20
CA TYR A 20 2.98 -1.10 15.55
C TYR A 20 2.79 -0.83 17.05
N GLY A 21 3.90 -0.54 17.74
CA GLY A 21 3.94 -0.40 19.19
C GLY A 21 4.25 -1.69 19.96
N GLU A 22 4.42 -2.83 19.28
CA GLU A 22 4.80 -4.08 19.93
C GLU A 22 6.33 -4.18 20.11
N GLY A 23 6.77 -4.39 21.36
CA GLY A 23 8.19 -4.55 21.68
C GLY A 23 8.96 -3.23 21.80
N GLU A 24 10.29 -3.34 21.87
CA GLU A 24 11.16 -2.18 22.05
C GLU A 24 11.15 -1.26 20.83
N TYR A 25 11.06 0.05 21.08
CA TYR A 25 11.17 1.05 20.02
C TYR A 25 12.51 0.93 19.29
N GLN A 26 12.45 0.60 18.01
CA GLN A 26 13.61 0.60 17.12
C GLN A 26 13.74 1.99 16.49
N ASP A 27 14.88 2.65 16.70
CA ASP A 27 15.13 3.99 16.15
C ASP A 27 15.10 3.93 14.61
N GLY A 28 14.05 4.50 14.02
CA GLY A 28 13.86 4.54 12.57
C GLY A 28 14.63 5.66 11.89
N CYS A 29 14.68 5.63 10.56
CA CYS A 29 15.22 6.74 9.78
C CYS A 29 14.23 7.91 9.76
N ILE A 30 14.50 8.96 10.55
CA ILE A 30 13.68 10.17 10.59
C ILE A 30 14.40 11.31 9.86
N GLY A 31 13.80 11.78 8.76
CA GLY A 31 14.16 13.02 8.08
C GLY A 31 13.39 14.21 8.63
N VAL A 32 14.03 15.37 8.75
CA VAL A 32 13.38 16.63 9.13
C VAL A 32 13.71 17.70 8.09
N ILE A 33 12.71 18.51 7.76
CA ILE A 33 12.86 19.70 6.91
C ILE A 33 12.49 20.89 7.79
N VAL A 34 13.42 21.84 7.93
CA VAL A 34 13.23 23.08 8.68
C VAL A 34 13.32 24.23 7.69
N SER A 35 12.39 25.18 7.78
CA SER A 35 12.33 26.34 6.90
C SER A 35 11.85 27.54 7.69
N HIS A 36 12.47 28.70 7.46
CA HIS A 36 12.05 29.97 8.06
C HIS A 36 11.19 30.76 7.08
N ALA A 37 10.18 31.48 7.59
CA ALA A 37 9.27 32.26 6.77
C ALA A 37 9.98 33.40 6.01
N ASP A 38 11.10 33.88 6.54
CA ASP A 38 11.96 34.90 5.92
C ASP A 38 12.94 34.34 4.88
N GLY A 39 12.93 33.02 4.64
CA GLY A 39 13.82 32.34 3.69
C GLY A 39 15.26 32.16 4.18
N SER A 40 15.57 32.56 5.42
CA SER A 40 16.89 32.32 6.00
C SER A 40 17.15 30.82 6.19
N LYS A 41 18.42 30.43 6.12
CA LYS A 41 18.82 29.03 6.27
C LYS A 41 18.77 28.64 7.75
N PRO A 42 18.16 27.49 8.10
CA PRO A 42 18.20 26.99 9.47
C PRO A 42 19.65 26.64 9.87
N THR A 43 19.94 26.90 11.14
CA THR A 43 21.20 26.52 11.79
C THR A 43 21.27 25.01 12.00
N LYS A 44 22.47 24.50 12.27
CA LYS A 44 22.66 23.07 12.58
C LYS A 44 21.93 22.69 13.88
N GLU A 45 21.95 23.59 14.86
CA GLU A 45 21.31 23.43 16.16
C GLU A 45 19.79 23.31 16.02
N GLU A 46 19.16 24.13 15.16
CA GLU A 46 17.73 24.07 14.87
C GLU A 46 17.34 22.74 14.20
N VAL A 47 18.14 22.28 13.24
CA VAL A 47 17.91 20.99 12.56
C VAL A 47 18.04 19.82 13.54
N GLU A 48 19.06 19.82 14.40
CA GLU A 48 19.26 18.77 15.41
C GLU A 48 18.18 18.81 16.51
N ALA A 49 17.73 20.01 16.91
CA ALA A 49 16.60 20.14 17.83
C ALA A 49 15.30 19.60 17.22
N ALA A 50 15.02 19.92 15.94
CA ALA A 50 13.88 19.38 15.22
C ALA A 50 13.96 17.85 15.09
N ARG A 51 15.15 17.31 14.78
CA ARG A 51 15.38 15.86 14.71
C ARG A 51 15.11 15.18 16.04
N ARG A 52 15.62 15.71 17.15
CA ARG A 52 15.38 15.15 18.50
C ARG A 52 13.90 15.18 18.87
N LYS A 53 13.21 16.27 18.57
CA LYS A 53 11.76 16.40 18.81
C LYS A 53 10.96 15.40 17.97
N ALA A 54 11.34 15.20 16.71
CA ALA A 54 10.70 14.23 15.83
C ALA A 54 10.93 12.77 16.30
N LYS A 55 12.15 12.44 16.73
CA LYS A 55 12.47 11.14 17.34
C LYS A 55 11.66 10.87 18.60
N GLU A 56 11.62 11.84 19.52
CA GLU A 56 10.84 11.68 20.75
C GLU A 56 9.35 11.53 20.48
N LYS A 57 8.81 12.32 19.52
CA LYS A 57 7.41 12.16 19.09
C LYS A 57 7.14 10.77 18.51
N ALA A 58 8.06 10.25 17.68
CA ALA A 58 7.92 8.91 17.10
C ALA A 58 8.00 7.81 18.17
N ARG A 59 8.91 7.94 19.14
CA ARG A 59 9.02 7.04 20.29
C ARG A 59 7.73 7.02 21.11
N LEU A 60 7.21 8.19 21.49
CA LEU A 60 5.96 8.29 22.24
C LEU A 60 4.76 7.74 21.46
N ALA A 61 4.70 8.00 20.15
CA ALA A 61 3.65 7.43 19.29
C ALA A 61 3.73 5.90 19.20
N TRP A 62 4.93 5.33 19.16
CA TRP A 62 5.15 3.88 19.23
C TRP A 62 4.69 3.31 20.57
N GLU A 63 5.19 3.86 21.68
CA GLU A 63 4.91 3.34 23.02
C GLU A 63 3.45 3.45 23.44
N SER A 64 2.72 4.41 22.88
CA SER A 64 1.28 4.58 23.13
C SER A 64 0.38 3.96 22.06
N ALA A 65 0.96 3.35 21.02
CA ALA A 65 0.17 2.75 19.95
C ALA A 65 -0.58 1.50 20.42
N THR A 66 -1.78 1.31 19.87
CA THR A 66 -2.46 0.02 19.92
C THR A 66 -2.30 -0.63 18.54
N PRO A 67 -1.67 -1.80 18.44
CA PRO A 67 -1.54 -2.51 17.17
C PRO A 67 -2.93 -2.86 16.63
N LEU A 68 -3.08 -2.87 15.30
CA LEU A 68 -4.34 -3.30 14.69
C LEU A 68 -4.64 -4.78 14.97
N GLY A 69 -3.57 -5.57 15.13
CA GLY A 69 -3.65 -7.01 15.35
C GLY A 69 -4.09 -7.76 14.09
N GLY A 70 -3.40 -8.85 13.78
CA GLY A 70 -3.69 -9.66 12.60
C GLY A 70 -2.45 -10.37 12.09
N ASN A 71 -2.60 -11.04 10.95
CA ASN A 71 -1.52 -11.79 10.31
C ASN A 71 -1.05 -11.05 9.07
N THR A 72 0.23 -10.66 9.03
CA THR A 72 0.80 -9.94 7.88
C THR A 72 0.83 -10.77 6.59
N ALA A 73 0.73 -12.10 6.68
CA ALA A 73 0.61 -12.99 5.53
C ALA A 73 -0.77 -12.92 4.85
N ASP A 74 -1.79 -12.39 5.54
CA ASP A 74 -3.15 -12.22 5.04
C ASP A 74 -3.39 -10.84 4.39
N ILE A 75 -2.34 -10.02 4.27
CA ILE A 75 -2.38 -8.69 3.65
C ILE A 75 -1.89 -8.74 2.21
N TYR A 76 -2.77 -8.38 1.28
CA TYR A 76 -2.52 -8.39 -0.16
C TYR A 76 -2.59 -6.98 -0.76
N GLY A 77 -1.58 -6.63 -1.56
CA GLY A 77 -1.47 -5.33 -2.23
C GLY A 77 -1.60 -5.46 -3.75
N PHE A 78 -2.61 -4.81 -4.34
CA PHE A 78 -2.87 -4.80 -5.77
C PHE A 78 -2.60 -3.43 -6.40
N ASN A 79 -1.32 -3.09 -6.52
CA ASN A 79 -0.88 -1.87 -7.22
C ASN A 79 -1.00 -2.07 -8.74
N LEU A 80 -2.14 -1.69 -9.32
CA LEU A 80 -2.46 -1.90 -10.74
C LEU A 80 -2.54 -0.62 -11.57
N VAL A 81 -2.38 0.55 -10.94
CA VAL A 81 -2.41 1.88 -11.57
C VAL A 81 -3.63 2.05 -12.50
N LEU A 82 -4.81 1.85 -11.93
CA LEU A 82 -6.08 1.70 -12.68
C LEU A 82 -6.67 3.02 -13.15
N SER A 83 -6.05 4.16 -12.81
CA SER A 83 -6.33 5.46 -13.42
C SER A 83 -5.73 5.61 -14.82
N ILE A 84 -4.86 4.69 -15.24
CA ILE A 84 -4.16 4.75 -16.53
C ILE A 84 -4.48 3.50 -17.37
N GLY A 85 -4.71 3.72 -18.68
CA GLY A 85 -4.88 2.67 -19.68
C GLY A 85 -6.21 1.91 -19.59
N ASP A 86 -6.31 0.80 -20.33
CA ASP A 86 -7.55 0.04 -20.53
C ASP A 86 -7.85 -0.89 -19.34
N ILE A 87 -8.96 -0.66 -18.63
CA ILE A 87 -9.45 -1.45 -17.49
C ILE A 87 -10.65 -2.34 -17.81
N SER A 88 -11.02 -2.49 -19.08
CA SER A 88 -12.21 -3.24 -19.51
C SER A 88 -12.14 -4.76 -19.32
N GLU A 89 -11.00 -5.31 -18.91
CA GLU A 89 -10.90 -6.73 -18.57
C GLU A 89 -11.59 -6.98 -17.22
N ASN A 90 -12.34 -8.08 -17.06
CA ASN A 90 -12.99 -8.38 -15.77
C ASN A 90 -12.00 -8.70 -14.63
N GLN A 91 -10.72 -8.94 -14.96
CA GLN A 91 -9.65 -9.27 -14.02
C GLN A 91 -8.29 -8.96 -14.66
N PRO A 92 -7.17 -8.90 -13.89
CA PRO A 92 -5.89 -8.44 -14.43
C PRO A 92 -5.41 -9.36 -15.54
N GLY A 93 -5.51 -8.89 -16.77
CA GLY A 93 -5.24 -9.65 -17.98
C GLY A 93 -4.14 -9.04 -18.84
N ILE A 94 -4.18 -9.35 -20.14
CA ILE A 94 -3.09 -8.96 -21.05
C ILE A 94 -3.05 -7.45 -21.25
N LYS A 95 -4.21 -6.78 -21.27
CA LYS A 95 -4.27 -5.32 -21.46
C LYS A 95 -3.70 -4.60 -20.26
N ARG A 96 -4.02 -5.10 -19.05
CA ARG A 96 -3.44 -4.55 -17.82
C ARG A 96 -1.94 -4.78 -17.73
N LYS A 97 -1.47 -5.97 -18.11
CA LYS A 97 -0.03 -6.26 -18.23
C LYS A 97 0.68 -5.28 -19.18
N GLN A 98 0.15 -5.09 -20.38
CA GLN A 98 0.73 -4.19 -21.39
C GLN A 98 0.75 -2.73 -20.93
N THR A 99 -0.30 -2.28 -20.24
CA THR A 99 -0.35 -0.92 -19.68
C THR A 99 0.77 -0.70 -18.66
N LEU A 100 0.97 -1.66 -17.75
CA LEU A 100 2.06 -1.59 -16.76
C LEU A 100 3.43 -1.61 -17.48
N GLU A 101 3.63 -2.54 -18.41
CA GLU A 101 4.88 -2.62 -19.18
C GLU A 101 5.20 -1.33 -19.93
N HIS A 102 4.18 -0.66 -20.49
CA HIS A 102 4.33 0.64 -21.14
C HIS A 102 4.65 1.75 -20.13
N LEU A 103 3.92 1.81 -19.02
CA LEU A 103 4.13 2.81 -17.96
C LEU A 103 5.56 2.77 -17.40
N TYR A 104 6.08 1.58 -17.19
CA TYR A 104 7.43 1.37 -16.68
C TYR A 104 8.51 1.39 -17.78
N SER A 105 8.18 1.56 -19.05
CA SER A 105 9.18 1.59 -20.15
C SER A 105 10.14 2.78 -20.10
N VAL A 106 9.86 3.78 -19.24
CA VAL A 106 10.72 4.95 -19.02
C VAL A 106 12.06 4.63 -18.35
N PHE A 107 12.16 3.47 -17.68
CA PHE A 107 13.38 3.05 -17.01
C PHE A 107 14.38 2.42 -18.01
N PRO A 108 15.68 2.76 -17.93
CA PRO A 108 16.68 2.26 -18.86
C PRO A 108 16.89 0.75 -18.73
N ASN A 109 17.59 0.17 -19.71
CA ASN A 109 18.04 -1.24 -19.70
C ASN A 109 16.91 -2.27 -19.51
N ASP A 110 15.69 -1.93 -19.93
CA ASP A 110 14.51 -2.80 -19.79
C ASP A 110 14.12 -3.12 -18.32
N GLU A 111 14.70 -2.40 -17.35
CA GLU A 111 14.47 -2.65 -15.92
C GLU A 111 13.00 -2.51 -15.53
N GLY A 112 12.34 -1.49 -16.09
CA GLY A 112 10.93 -1.24 -15.81
C GLY A 112 10.00 -2.29 -16.41
N HIS A 113 10.29 -2.80 -17.61
CA HIS A 113 9.52 -3.90 -18.21
C HIS A 113 9.63 -5.17 -17.34
N GLN A 114 10.85 -5.51 -16.90
CA GLN A 114 11.08 -6.64 -16.00
C GLN A 114 10.37 -6.45 -14.65
N ALA A 115 10.40 -5.23 -14.09
CA ALA A 115 9.69 -4.90 -12.86
C ALA A 115 8.17 -5.06 -13.02
N ALA A 116 7.60 -4.54 -14.11
CA ALA A 116 6.18 -4.66 -14.43
C ALA A 116 5.76 -6.14 -14.58
N GLN A 117 6.56 -6.96 -15.26
CA GLN A 117 6.29 -8.39 -15.39
C GLN A 117 6.31 -9.15 -14.05
N LYS A 118 7.31 -8.86 -13.21
CA LYS A 118 7.41 -9.46 -11.85
C LYS A 118 6.22 -9.04 -10.99
N MET A 119 5.88 -7.75 -11.00
CA MET A 119 4.72 -7.19 -10.30
C MET A 119 3.43 -7.86 -10.76
N PHE A 120 3.19 -7.92 -12.07
CA PHE A 120 1.98 -8.52 -12.64
C PHE A 120 1.86 -10.02 -12.31
N LYS A 121 2.97 -10.76 -12.35
CA LYS A 121 3.01 -12.18 -11.95
C LYS A 121 2.65 -12.36 -10.48
N ARG A 122 3.17 -11.50 -9.59
CA ARG A 122 2.85 -11.50 -8.16
C ARG A 122 1.36 -11.22 -7.95
N ILE A 123 0.83 -10.15 -8.54
CA ILE A 123 -0.59 -9.77 -8.44
C ILE A 123 -1.50 -10.92 -8.89
N LYS A 124 -1.21 -11.57 -10.02
CA LYS A 124 -2.02 -12.72 -10.47
C LYS A 124 -2.03 -13.88 -9.48
N LYS A 125 -0.87 -14.17 -8.86
CA LYS A 125 -0.77 -15.23 -7.85
C LYS A 125 -1.58 -14.85 -6.61
N ASP A 126 -1.40 -13.64 -6.12
CA ASP A 126 -2.04 -13.13 -4.92
C ASP A 126 -3.56 -13.06 -5.10
N LEU A 127 -4.03 -12.57 -6.25
CA LEU A 127 -5.46 -12.53 -6.58
C LEU A 127 -6.08 -13.93 -6.59
N LYS A 128 -5.38 -14.90 -7.18
CA LYS A 128 -5.84 -16.29 -7.19
C LYS A 128 -5.97 -16.83 -5.76
N THR A 129 -4.98 -16.58 -4.90
CA THR A 129 -5.03 -17.00 -3.50
C THR A 129 -6.19 -16.33 -2.75
N VAL A 130 -6.41 -15.04 -2.96
CA VAL A 130 -7.55 -14.31 -2.36
C VAL A 130 -8.88 -14.90 -2.81
N GLN A 131 -9.04 -15.16 -4.11
CA GLN A 131 -10.25 -15.77 -4.68
C GLN A 131 -10.52 -17.17 -4.12
N GLU A 132 -9.48 -18.01 -4.02
CA GLU A 132 -9.59 -19.36 -3.46
C GLU A 132 -10.00 -19.33 -1.98
N ARG A 133 -9.41 -18.43 -1.19
CA ARG A 133 -9.72 -18.28 0.25
C ARG A 133 -11.10 -17.66 0.49
N ALA A 134 -11.48 -16.68 -0.33
CA ALA A 134 -12.82 -16.10 -0.32
C ALA A 134 -13.89 -17.16 -0.66
N ALA A 135 -13.63 -18.02 -1.66
CA ALA A 135 -14.57 -19.06 -2.08
C ALA A 135 -14.84 -20.13 -1.00
N VAL A 136 -13.92 -20.33 -0.06
CA VAL A 136 -14.13 -21.22 1.11
C VAL A 136 -14.72 -20.49 2.33
N GLY A 137 -15.10 -19.21 2.18
CA GLY A 137 -15.82 -18.44 3.18
C GLY A 137 -14.94 -17.60 4.12
N GLU A 138 -13.66 -17.40 3.82
CA GLU A 138 -12.86 -16.44 4.60
C GLU A 138 -13.34 -15.00 4.35
N SER A 139 -13.59 -14.27 5.43
CA SER A 139 -14.01 -12.85 5.35
C SER A 139 -12.91 -11.98 4.76
N LEU A 140 -13.33 -10.97 3.98
CA LEU A 140 -12.46 -9.98 3.36
C LEU A 140 -12.75 -8.59 3.94
N ARG A 141 -11.69 -7.81 4.12
CA ARG A 141 -11.76 -6.38 4.37
C ARG A 141 -10.98 -5.65 3.29
N ILE A 142 -11.62 -4.67 2.68
CA ILE A 142 -11.04 -3.86 1.60
C ILE A 142 -10.83 -2.45 2.11
N TRP A 143 -9.59 -1.98 2.03
CA TRP A 143 -9.26 -0.60 2.37
C TRP A 143 -9.00 0.23 1.12
N TYR A 144 -9.79 1.28 0.95
CA TYR A 144 -9.75 2.16 -0.21
C TYR A 144 -9.82 3.62 0.22
N SER A 145 -9.63 4.50 -0.75
CA SER A 145 -9.73 5.95 -0.66
C SER A 145 -10.39 6.50 -1.91
N ASN A 146 -10.62 7.81 -1.93
CA ASN A 146 -11.18 8.50 -3.09
C ASN A 146 -10.14 8.77 -4.20
N GLN A 147 -8.98 8.11 -4.18
CA GLN A 147 -8.01 8.23 -5.26
C GLN A 147 -8.52 7.47 -6.50
N PRO A 148 -8.32 8.02 -7.72
CA PRO A 148 -8.84 7.41 -8.95
C PRO A 148 -8.40 5.94 -9.14
N ASP A 149 -7.16 5.62 -8.78
CA ASP A 149 -6.64 4.26 -8.84
C ASP A 149 -7.43 3.28 -7.98
N GLU A 150 -7.99 3.73 -6.84
CA GLU A 150 -8.73 2.91 -5.88
C GLU A 150 -10.25 2.96 -6.12
N MET A 151 -10.78 4.08 -6.64
CA MET A 151 -12.20 4.21 -6.99
C MET A 151 -12.59 3.37 -8.21
N ASN A 152 -11.73 3.30 -9.24
CA ASN A 152 -12.01 2.51 -10.44
C ASN A 152 -12.11 1.00 -10.14
N LEU A 153 -11.57 0.55 -9.00
CA LEU A 153 -11.75 -0.82 -8.51
C LEU A 153 -13.13 -1.10 -7.95
N GLN A 154 -13.77 -0.11 -7.31
CA GLN A 154 -15.07 -0.31 -6.68
C GLN A 154 -16.17 -0.69 -7.67
N GLY A 155 -16.09 -0.21 -8.91
CA GLY A 155 -17.11 -0.47 -9.94
C GLY A 155 -16.93 -1.77 -10.70
N GLU A 156 -15.71 -2.08 -11.16
CA GLU A 156 -15.51 -3.11 -12.19
C GLU A 156 -14.75 -4.35 -11.68
N TRP A 157 -13.86 -4.21 -10.71
CA TRP A 157 -12.92 -5.27 -10.30
C TRP A 157 -13.19 -5.81 -8.90
N LEU A 158 -14.00 -5.10 -8.10
CA LEU A 158 -14.48 -5.60 -6.82
C LEU A 158 -15.26 -6.91 -7.00
N CYS A 159 -16.04 -7.03 -8.09
CA CYS A 159 -16.76 -8.25 -8.45
C CYS A 159 -15.85 -9.44 -8.78
N ALA A 160 -14.58 -9.22 -9.11
CA ALA A 160 -13.62 -10.30 -9.34
C ALA A 160 -13.04 -10.85 -8.03
N ILE A 161 -13.15 -10.10 -6.93
CA ILE A 161 -12.66 -10.45 -5.60
C ILE A 161 -13.83 -10.90 -4.70
N ASP A 162 -15.00 -10.28 -4.86
CA ASP A 162 -16.20 -10.54 -4.07
C ASP A 162 -17.16 -11.50 -4.80
N ASN A 163 -17.16 -12.76 -4.36
CA ASN A 163 -18.21 -13.74 -4.66
C ASN A 163 -19.17 -13.84 -3.46
N SER A 164 -19.80 -12.73 -3.08
CA SER A 164 -21.02 -12.68 -2.30
C SER A 164 -20.98 -13.30 -0.90
N TYR A 165 -19.96 -13.04 -0.06
CA TYR A 165 -20.07 -13.27 1.40
C TYR A 165 -19.13 -12.36 2.23
N GLY A 166 -19.70 -11.46 3.04
CA GLY A 166 -19.01 -10.85 4.20
C GLY A 166 -17.85 -9.89 3.91
N THR A 167 -18.05 -8.92 3.01
CA THR A 167 -17.06 -7.89 2.69
C THR A 167 -17.23 -6.65 3.57
N ASP A 168 -16.22 -6.32 4.37
CA ASP A 168 -16.14 -5.04 5.09
C ASP A 168 -15.39 -4.01 4.25
N LEU A 169 -16.05 -2.88 3.95
CA LEU A 169 -15.47 -1.76 3.20
C LEU A 169 -15.02 -0.64 4.14
N ILE A 170 -13.73 -0.31 4.14
CA ILE A 170 -13.18 0.79 4.95
C ILE A 170 -12.62 1.88 4.04
N ASN A 171 -13.19 3.08 4.17
CA ASN A 171 -12.63 4.29 3.57
C ASN A 171 -11.57 4.88 4.51
N LYS A 172 -10.37 5.15 3.98
CA LYS A 172 -9.25 5.75 4.73
C LYS A 172 -9.30 7.27 4.72
#